data_AF-A0A561W9X9-F1
#
_entry.id   AF-A0A561W9X9-F1
#
_cell.length_a   1.000
_cell.length_b   1.000
_cell.length_c   1.000
_cell.angle_alpha   90.00
_cell.angle_beta   90.00
_cell.angle_gamma   90.00
#
_symmetry.space_group_name_H-M   'P 1'
#
loop_
_entity.id
_entity.type
_entity.pdbx_description
1 polymer ?
#
loop_
_entity_poly.entity_id
_entity_poly.type
_entity_poly.pdbx_seq_one_letter_code
_entity_poly.pdbx_strand_id
1 'polypeptide(L)'
;MNGVPPGDGPDRTRSDIQNEIAEILVRSHAFGSVGERDGLIRAVGARYHRDLPVEPIQHDMTHLRLIVRTCAGADCLALLVDEARIRLAEPSTLRLLQLVDEWDGVQNFTDDEWRTIRDILQQVDIARVSNINELFRRAVRSRLPAPPAHCRSPWHIFVHLAGLNADDQGVPLFMVFLWQVADAVEDAVGRPLKHLVNQLGQKWGITAALQRRLWAQPLPEAGPAQSMLLILIDQHPLHQNRFTVTYWYQWDPERWAPHRGADQVVDRAMLEAAVRGIVETVESQWPLDGGPLRLEFVLPMMLLNLPVERWSKEIDPDDGPVPFYRHYPVVVRSLDRIQERTRHRVWRRRWRVLREAPGTTVCLYSVGDPPRLEQDIVLDERVVSLVLSASPEQPNGAREIRVAIRTGVPVLLWHREGTPDRLFRQAVQDLLAYGGIVELPDRAQRLRITSSRDDDDLADTGRNLVLLWDDPSRLPDELGPPAPGGGINP
;
A
#
# COMPACT_ATOMS: atom_id res chain seq x y z
N MET A 1 10.59 -13.35 -34.41
CA MET A 1 10.49 -14.40 -33.37
C MET A 1 10.61 -15.74 -34.09
N ASN A 2 11.78 -16.37 -34.03
CA ASN A 2 11.99 -17.69 -34.61
C ASN A 2 11.53 -18.73 -33.58
N GLY A 3 10.71 -19.68 -34.04
CA GLY A 3 10.03 -20.66 -33.20
C GLY A 3 11.00 -21.54 -32.42
N VAL A 4 10.68 -21.71 -31.14
CA VAL A 4 11.25 -22.74 -30.26
C VAL A 4 10.80 -24.12 -30.77
N PRO A 5 11.65 -25.16 -30.77
CA PRO A 5 11.26 -26.51 -31.21
C PRO A 5 10.14 -27.09 -30.32
N PRO A 6 9.27 -27.98 -30.84
CA PRO A 6 8.09 -28.49 -30.13
C PRO A 6 8.38 -29.65 -29.16
N GLY A 7 9.39 -29.50 -28.30
CA GLY A 7 9.68 -30.42 -27.20
C GLY A 7 10.58 -29.71 -26.20
N ASP A 8 10.24 -29.78 -24.91
CA ASP A 8 10.82 -29.08 -23.74
C ASP A 8 10.05 -27.85 -23.23
N GLY A 9 8.74 -27.74 -23.52
CA GLY A 9 7.83 -26.92 -22.70
C GLY A 9 7.56 -27.57 -21.34
N PRO A 10 7.08 -26.82 -20.33
CA PRO A 10 6.86 -27.33 -18.96
C PRO A 10 5.58 -28.18 -18.84
N ASP A 11 5.38 -29.11 -19.77
CA ASP A 11 4.14 -29.86 -19.92
C ASP A 11 3.86 -30.76 -18.70
N ARG A 12 4.92 -31.33 -18.11
CA ARG A 12 4.78 -32.15 -16.91
C ARG A 12 4.40 -31.29 -15.71
N THR A 13 5.11 -30.19 -15.48
CA THR A 13 4.80 -29.26 -14.38
C THR A 13 3.37 -28.72 -14.50
N ARG A 14 2.94 -28.33 -15.70
CA ARG A 14 1.57 -27.87 -15.96
C ARG A 14 0.52 -28.93 -15.68
N SER A 15 0.76 -30.18 -16.09
CA SER A 15 -0.12 -31.32 -15.79
C SER A 15 -0.20 -31.57 -14.28
N ASP A 16 0.92 -31.49 -13.56
CA ASP A 16 0.97 -31.69 -12.11
C ASP A 16 0.18 -30.60 -11.36
N ILE A 17 0.32 -29.33 -11.78
CA ILE A 17 -0.45 -28.19 -11.23
C ILE A 17 -1.95 -28.40 -11.43
N GLN A 18 -2.39 -28.77 -12.64
CA GLN A 18 -3.82 -29.04 -12.92
C GLN A 18 -4.38 -30.15 -12.03
N ASN A 19 -3.61 -31.22 -11.83
CA ASN A 19 -4.02 -32.33 -10.97
C ASN A 19 -4.13 -31.89 -9.51
N GLU A 20 -3.17 -31.12 -9.00
CA GLU A 20 -3.18 -30.63 -7.62
C GLU A 20 -4.35 -29.68 -7.35
N ILE A 21 -4.66 -28.78 -8.29
CA ILE A 21 -5.85 -27.90 -8.21
C ILE A 21 -7.13 -28.75 -8.08
N ALA A 22 -7.32 -29.75 -8.94
CA ALA A 22 -8.49 -30.62 -8.89
C ALA A 22 -8.58 -31.40 -7.57
N GLU A 23 -7.45 -31.88 -7.05
CA GLU A 23 -7.38 -32.59 -5.77
C GLU A 23 -7.72 -31.71 -4.57
N ILE A 24 -7.32 -30.43 -4.58
CA ILE A 24 -7.71 -29.48 -3.53
C ILE A 24 -9.21 -29.21 -3.59
N LEU A 25 -9.76 -28.99 -4.78
CA LEU A 25 -11.21 -28.77 -4.96
C LEU A 25 -12.04 -29.96 -4.48
N VAL A 26 -11.60 -31.20 -4.76
CA VAL A 26 -12.26 -32.41 -4.26
C VAL A 26 -12.18 -32.52 -2.73
N ARG A 27 -10.98 -32.34 -2.17
CA ARG A 27 -10.74 -32.45 -0.70
C ARG A 27 -11.48 -31.39 0.12
N SER A 28 -11.84 -30.27 -0.50
CA SER A 28 -12.62 -29.22 0.17
C SER A 28 -14.05 -29.63 0.50
N HIS A 29 -14.59 -30.64 -0.20
CA HIS A 29 -16.00 -31.05 -0.16
C HIS A 29 -17.02 -29.95 -0.55
N ALA A 30 -16.57 -28.74 -0.92
CA ALA A 30 -17.43 -27.60 -1.26
C ALA A 30 -18.16 -27.76 -2.62
N PHE A 31 -17.70 -28.71 -3.44
CA PHE A 31 -18.21 -28.97 -4.79
C PHE A 31 -18.57 -30.46 -4.97
N GLY A 32 -19.17 -31.07 -3.93
CA GLY A 32 -19.47 -32.50 -3.89
C GLY A 32 -20.62 -32.94 -4.80
N SER A 33 -21.54 -32.04 -5.14
CA SER A 33 -22.62 -32.33 -6.09
C SER A 33 -22.31 -31.84 -7.51
N VAL A 34 -22.88 -32.51 -8.51
CA VAL A 34 -22.82 -32.10 -9.93
C VAL A 34 -23.30 -30.65 -10.11
N GLY A 35 -24.41 -30.29 -9.46
CA GLY A 35 -24.98 -28.93 -9.56
C GLY A 35 -24.07 -27.84 -9.01
N GLU A 36 -23.27 -28.13 -7.97
CA GLU A 36 -22.28 -27.18 -7.45
C GLU A 36 -21.10 -27.00 -8.40
N ARG A 37 -20.63 -28.09 -9.04
CA ARG A 37 -19.58 -28.05 -10.05
C ARG A 37 -20.02 -27.31 -11.31
N ASP A 38 -21.25 -27.57 -11.77
CA ASP A 38 -21.87 -26.85 -12.89
C ASP A 38 -22.12 -25.37 -12.55
N GLY A 39 -22.43 -25.08 -11.28
CA GLY A 39 -22.53 -23.72 -10.76
C GLY A 39 -21.20 -22.98 -10.85
N LEU A 40 -20.11 -23.63 -10.42
CA LEU A 40 -18.75 -23.08 -10.46
C LEU A 40 -18.33 -22.72 -11.89
N ILE A 41 -18.43 -23.66 -12.84
CA ILE A 41 -18.02 -23.40 -14.23
C ILE A 41 -18.87 -22.31 -14.90
N ARG A 42 -20.17 -22.24 -14.61
CA ARG A 42 -21.04 -21.16 -15.11
C ARG A 42 -20.67 -19.80 -14.54
N ALA A 43 -20.33 -19.71 -13.25
CA ALA A 43 -19.86 -18.47 -12.64
C ALA A 43 -18.57 -17.97 -13.32
N VAL A 44 -17.63 -18.90 -13.57
CA VAL A 44 -16.39 -18.59 -14.30
C VAL A 44 -16.69 -18.12 -15.72
N GLY A 45 -17.54 -18.84 -16.47
CA GLY A 45 -17.92 -18.46 -17.83
C GLY A 45 -18.59 -17.09 -17.91
N ALA A 46 -19.46 -16.76 -16.93
CA ALA A 46 -20.09 -15.45 -16.84
C ALA A 46 -19.08 -14.32 -16.65
N ARG A 47 -18.09 -14.52 -15.77
CA ARG A 47 -17.01 -13.56 -15.49
C ARG A 47 -15.98 -13.46 -16.63
N TYR A 48 -15.72 -14.57 -17.30
CA TYR A 48 -14.85 -14.64 -18.47
C TYR A 48 -15.53 -14.12 -19.76
N HIS A 49 -16.83 -13.84 -19.71
CA HIS A 49 -17.65 -13.44 -20.85
C HIS A 49 -17.60 -14.41 -22.05
N ARG A 50 -17.41 -15.70 -21.76
CA ARG A 50 -17.41 -16.78 -22.76
C ARG A 50 -17.98 -18.05 -22.16
N ASP A 51 -18.65 -18.82 -23.00
CA ASP A 51 -19.16 -20.13 -22.59
C ASP A 51 -17.99 -21.14 -22.47
N LEU A 52 -18.01 -21.95 -21.42
CA LEU A 52 -16.97 -22.93 -21.11
C LEU A 52 -17.61 -24.32 -21.12
N PRO A 53 -17.60 -25.03 -22.26
CA PRO A 53 -18.32 -26.30 -22.38
C PRO A 53 -17.64 -27.37 -21.53
N VAL A 54 -18.36 -27.83 -20.51
CA VAL A 54 -17.99 -28.97 -19.67
C VAL A 54 -19.23 -29.85 -19.50
N GLU A 55 -19.12 -31.11 -19.91
CA GLU A 55 -20.22 -32.06 -19.73
C GLU A 55 -20.33 -32.46 -18.25
N PRO A 56 -21.55 -32.48 -17.67
CA PRO A 56 -21.73 -32.87 -16.28
C PRO A 56 -21.34 -34.33 -16.04
N ILE A 57 -20.37 -34.56 -15.14
CA ILE A 57 -19.91 -35.90 -14.74
C ILE A 57 -20.24 -36.17 -13.27
N GLN A 58 -20.78 -37.37 -13.00
CA GLN A 58 -21.16 -37.81 -11.65
C GLN A 58 -19.96 -37.95 -10.71
N HIS A 59 -18.85 -38.52 -11.20
CA HIS A 59 -17.65 -38.73 -10.40
C HIS A 59 -16.88 -37.42 -10.18
N ASP A 60 -16.82 -36.95 -8.94
CA ASP A 60 -16.31 -35.63 -8.53
C ASP A 60 -14.92 -35.31 -9.09
N MET A 61 -13.95 -36.21 -8.88
CA MET A 61 -12.57 -36.02 -9.34
C MET A 61 -12.48 -35.90 -10.86
N THR A 62 -13.27 -36.70 -11.58
CA THR A 62 -13.25 -36.68 -13.05
C THR A 62 -13.85 -35.39 -13.58
N HIS A 63 -14.95 -34.94 -12.97
CA HIS A 63 -15.61 -33.70 -13.35
C HIS A 63 -14.71 -32.48 -13.05
N LEU A 64 -14.14 -32.39 -11.85
CA LEU A 64 -13.26 -31.27 -11.48
C LEU A 64 -11.98 -31.23 -12.31
N ARG A 65 -11.38 -32.38 -12.66
CA ARG A 65 -10.25 -32.42 -13.61
C ARG A 65 -10.64 -31.87 -14.98
N LEU A 66 -11.83 -32.18 -15.47
CA LEU A 66 -12.32 -31.65 -16.74
C LEU A 66 -12.51 -30.13 -16.66
N ILE A 67 -13.14 -29.62 -15.60
CA ILE A 67 -13.29 -28.18 -15.35
C ILE A 67 -11.93 -27.47 -15.34
N VAL A 68 -10.97 -27.97 -14.56
CA VAL A 68 -9.64 -27.36 -14.45
C VAL A 68 -8.92 -27.36 -15.80
N ARG A 69 -8.97 -28.46 -16.56
CA ARG A 69 -8.38 -28.53 -17.90
C ARG A 69 -9.02 -27.56 -18.88
N THR A 70 -10.34 -27.43 -18.86
CA THR A 70 -11.07 -26.46 -19.70
C THR A 70 -10.64 -25.04 -19.37
N CYS A 71 -10.59 -24.67 -18.09
CA CYS A 71 -10.13 -23.35 -17.67
C CYS A 71 -8.66 -23.09 -18.01
N ALA A 72 -7.80 -24.10 -17.88
CA ALA A 72 -6.38 -24.00 -18.25
C ALA A 72 -6.19 -23.80 -19.76
N GLY A 73 -6.94 -24.53 -20.59
CA GLY A 73 -6.91 -24.36 -22.04
C GLY A 73 -7.46 -23.03 -22.53
N ALA A 74 -8.37 -22.42 -21.76
CA ALA A 74 -8.94 -21.10 -22.01
C ALA A 74 -8.18 -19.94 -21.33
N ASP A 75 -7.07 -20.22 -20.64
CA ASP A 75 -6.26 -19.25 -19.90
C ASP A 75 -7.06 -18.46 -18.86
N CYS A 76 -7.92 -19.16 -18.12
CA CYS A 76 -8.81 -18.57 -17.10
C CYS A 76 -8.78 -19.30 -15.74
N LEU A 77 -7.67 -19.99 -15.42
CA LEU A 77 -7.49 -20.65 -14.12
C LEU A 77 -7.59 -19.68 -12.93
N ALA A 78 -7.08 -18.46 -13.06
CA ALA A 78 -7.21 -17.43 -12.02
C ALA A 78 -8.69 -17.14 -11.70
N LEU A 79 -9.56 -17.09 -12.71
CA LEU A 79 -11.00 -16.90 -12.53
C LEU A 79 -11.65 -18.10 -11.83
N LEU A 80 -11.22 -19.33 -12.16
CA LEU A 80 -11.69 -20.53 -11.46
C LEU A 80 -11.38 -20.47 -9.97
N VAL A 81 -10.16 -20.07 -9.60
CA VAL A 81 -9.76 -19.94 -8.19
C VAL A 81 -10.48 -18.79 -7.49
N ASP A 82 -10.67 -17.65 -8.17
CA ASP A 82 -11.43 -16.51 -7.65
C ASP A 82 -12.90 -16.84 -7.34
N GLU A 83 -13.55 -17.67 -8.15
CA GLU A 83 -14.92 -18.12 -7.88
C GLU A 83 -14.94 -19.23 -6.82
N ALA A 84 -13.95 -20.13 -6.84
CA ALA A 84 -13.89 -21.22 -5.88
C ALA A 84 -13.66 -20.72 -4.44
N ARG A 85 -12.77 -19.73 -4.26
CA ARG A 85 -12.37 -19.26 -2.92
C ARG A 85 -13.52 -18.71 -2.07
N ILE A 86 -14.64 -18.30 -2.68
CA ILE A 86 -15.85 -17.83 -2.00
C ILE A 86 -16.41 -18.92 -1.05
N ARG A 87 -16.16 -20.20 -1.38
CA ARG A 87 -16.68 -21.37 -0.64
C ARG A 87 -15.59 -22.16 0.07
N LEU A 88 -14.33 -21.75 -0.03
CA LEU A 88 -13.19 -22.51 0.49
C LEU A 88 -12.65 -21.89 1.78
N ALA A 89 -12.14 -22.77 2.66
CA ALA A 89 -11.35 -22.34 3.80
C ALA A 89 -10.02 -21.71 3.35
N GLU A 90 -9.53 -20.76 4.13
CA GLU A 90 -8.33 -19.97 3.83
C GLU A 90 -7.11 -20.82 3.41
N PRO A 91 -6.74 -21.93 4.07
CA PRO A 91 -5.57 -22.71 3.66
C PRO A 91 -5.67 -23.29 2.25
N SER A 92 -6.88 -23.70 1.83
CA SER A 92 -7.12 -24.20 0.48
C SER A 92 -7.06 -23.08 -0.54
N THR A 93 -7.66 -21.93 -0.21
CA THR A 93 -7.60 -20.72 -1.05
C THR A 93 -6.17 -20.27 -1.30
N LEU A 94 -5.34 -20.17 -0.25
CA LEU A 94 -3.95 -19.74 -0.38
C LEU A 94 -3.12 -20.70 -1.23
N ARG A 95 -3.31 -22.01 -1.09
CA ARG A 95 -2.59 -22.99 -1.93
C ARG A 95 -3.04 -22.93 -3.38
N LEU A 96 -4.33 -22.74 -3.65
CA LEU A 96 -4.81 -22.55 -5.03
C LEU A 96 -4.23 -21.29 -5.69
N LEU A 97 -4.11 -20.19 -4.95
CA LEU A 97 -3.48 -18.96 -5.45
C LEU A 97 -1.99 -19.18 -5.77
N GLN A 98 -1.26 -19.92 -4.93
CA GLN A 98 0.12 -20.31 -5.22
C GLN A 98 0.22 -21.15 -6.51
N LEU A 99 -0.71 -22.08 -6.73
CA LEU A 99 -0.72 -22.92 -7.93
C LEU A 99 -1.04 -22.13 -9.21
N VAL A 100 -1.85 -21.07 -9.11
CA VAL A 100 -2.08 -20.14 -10.22
C VAL A 100 -0.80 -19.37 -10.54
N ASP A 101 -0.12 -18.82 -9.54
CA ASP A 101 1.18 -18.17 -9.78
C ASP A 101 2.20 -19.17 -10.38
N GLU A 102 2.19 -20.44 -9.95
CA GLU A 102 3.04 -21.49 -10.53
C GLU A 102 2.69 -21.78 -11.99
N TRP A 103 1.41 -21.76 -12.35
CA TRP A 103 0.94 -21.92 -13.73
C TRP A 103 1.41 -20.79 -14.64
N ASP A 104 1.29 -19.55 -14.17
CA ASP A 104 1.68 -18.36 -14.93
C ASP A 104 3.21 -18.26 -15.06
N GLY A 105 3.92 -18.48 -13.94
CA GLY A 105 5.37 -18.34 -13.89
C GLY A 105 6.13 -19.38 -14.69
N VAL A 106 5.63 -20.62 -14.77
CA VAL A 106 6.38 -21.73 -15.43
C VAL A 106 6.52 -21.54 -16.93
N GLN A 107 5.68 -20.72 -17.58
CA GLN A 107 5.64 -20.55 -19.04
C GLN A 107 7.00 -20.22 -19.69
N ASN A 108 7.89 -19.56 -18.95
CA ASN A 108 9.19 -19.11 -19.45
C ASN A 108 10.36 -20.07 -19.15
N PHE A 109 10.08 -21.27 -18.59
CA PHE A 109 11.09 -22.22 -18.11
C PHE A 109 10.87 -23.62 -18.68
N THR A 110 11.96 -24.40 -18.75
CA THR A 110 11.84 -25.86 -18.91
C THR A 110 11.50 -26.53 -17.57
N ASP A 111 10.99 -27.77 -17.61
CA ASP A 111 10.70 -28.55 -16.38
C ASP A 111 11.94 -28.71 -15.47
N ASP A 112 13.13 -28.91 -16.06
CA ASP A 112 14.38 -29.04 -15.31
C ASP A 112 14.85 -27.71 -14.71
N GLU A 113 14.72 -26.59 -15.44
CA GLU A 113 15.02 -25.25 -14.88
C GLU A 113 14.10 -24.96 -13.69
N TRP A 114 12.79 -25.19 -13.84
CA TRP A 114 11.80 -24.93 -12.79
C TRP A 114 12.06 -25.78 -11.53
N ARG A 115 12.31 -27.08 -11.70
CA ARG A 115 12.64 -28.00 -10.61
C ARG A 115 13.95 -27.61 -9.92
N THR A 116 14.97 -27.24 -10.69
CA THR A 116 16.26 -26.82 -10.11
C THR A 116 16.10 -25.58 -9.24
N ILE A 117 15.32 -24.58 -9.70
CA ILE A 117 15.03 -23.37 -8.89
C ILE A 117 14.28 -23.75 -7.62
N ARG A 118 13.27 -24.63 -7.74
CA ARG A 118 12.48 -25.10 -6.59
C ARG A 118 13.37 -25.77 -5.54
N ASP A 119 14.19 -26.71 -5.97
CA ASP A 119 15.07 -27.49 -5.08
C ASP A 119 16.10 -26.59 -4.37
N ILE A 120 16.62 -25.56 -5.05
CA ILE A 120 17.53 -24.57 -4.44
C ILE A 120 16.79 -23.71 -3.43
N LEU A 121 15.62 -23.14 -3.78
CA LEU A 121 14.88 -22.22 -2.91
C LEU A 121 14.25 -22.92 -1.70
N GLN A 122 13.96 -24.22 -1.78
CA GLN A 122 13.48 -25.01 -0.63
C GLN A 122 14.57 -25.23 0.44
N GLN A 123 15.85 -25.14 0.08
CA GLN A 123 16.96 -25.22 1.04
C GLN A 123 17.19 -23.92 1.80
N VAL A 124 16.53 -22.83 1.41
CA VAL A 124 16.67 -21.52 2.03
C VAL A 124 15.90 -21.50 3.36
N ASP A 125 16.64 -21.46 4.47
CA ASP A 125 16.07 -21.29 5.80
C ASP A 125 15.59 -19.85 6.01
N ILE A 126 14.27 -19.64 5.89
CA ILE A 126 13.62 -18.33 6.01
C ILE A 126 13.94 -17.66 7.36
N ALA A 127 14.17 -18.43 8.43
CA ALA A 127 14.50 -17.87 9.74
C ALA A 127 15.91 -17.23 9.77
N ARG A 128 16.80 -17.62 8.84
CA ARG A 128 18.18 -17.13 8.75
C ARG A 128 18.37 -16.05 7.69
N VAL A 129 17.50 -15.98 6.70
CA VAL A 129 17.55 -14.94 5.68
C VAL A 129 17.00 -13.63 6.26
N SER A 130 17.60 -12.50 5.89
CA SER A 130 16.99 -11.18 6.11
C SER A 130 15.53 -11.23 5.69
N ASN A 131 14.63 -10.60 6.47
CA ASN A 131 13.17 -10.60 6.24
C ASN A 131 12.84 -10.73 4.75
N ILE A 132 12.18 -11.82 4.34
CA ILE A 132 11.90 -12.14 2.94
C ILE A 132 11.23 -10.97 2.20
N ASN A 133 10.42 -10.19 2.92
CA ASN A 133 9.78 -9.01 2.39
C ASN A 133 10.80 -7.92 2.08
N GLU A 134 11.85 -7.73 2.88
CA GLU A 134 12.96 -6.81 2.55
C GLU A 134 13.66 -7.21 1.23
N LEU A 135 13.86 -8.51 0.98
CA LEU A 135 14.43 -8.96 -0.29
C LEU A 135 13.49 -8.69 -1.48
N PHE A 136 12.19 -8.92 -1.30
CA PHE A 136 11.18 -8.55 -2.28
C PHE A 136 11.18 -7.03 -2.54
N ARG A 137 11.19 -6.22 -1.47
CA ARG A 137 11.24 -4.75 -1.50
C ARG A 137 12.38 -4.25 -2.37
N ARG A 138 13.60 -4.72 -2.10
CA ARG A 138 14.81 -4.37 -2.87
C ARG A 138 14.71 -4.77 -4.33
N ALA A 139 14.09 -5.90 -4.63
CA ALA A 139 13.90 -6.36 -5.99
C ALA A 139 12.93 -5.45 -6.76
N VAL A 140 11.79 -5.11 -6.17
CA VAL A 140 10.72 -4.35 -6.84
C VAL A 140 10.94 -2.83 -6.81
N ARG A 141 11.65 -2.29 -5.81
CA ARG A 141 11.88 -0.84 -5.59
C ARG A 141 10.60 -0.01 -5.71
N SER A 142 9.61 -0.33 -4.88
CA SER A 142 8.28 0.29 -4.84
C SER A 142 7.42 0.19 -6.11
N ARG A 143 7.79 -0.64 -7.11
CA ARG A 143 7.01 -0.81 -8.36
C ARG A 143 5.79 -1.71 -8.24
N LEU A 144 5.83 -2.61 -7.26
CA LEU A 144 4.77 -3.57 -6.99
C LEU A 144 4.22 -3.31 -5.58
N PRO A 145 2.97 -3.70 -5.30
CA PRO A 145 2.44 -3.65 -3.95
C PRO A 145 3.21 -4.64 -3.06
N ALA A 146 2.84 -4.70 -1.78
CA ALA A 146 3.32 -5.76 -0.90
C ALA A 146 3.16 -7.16 -1.55
N PRO A 147 4.05 -8.12 -1.24
CA PRO A 147 3.90 -9.47 -1.76
C PRO A 147 2.54 -10.03 -1.31
N PRO A 148 1.81 -10.75 -2.20
CA PRO A 148 0.51 -11.32 -1.85
C PRO A 148 0.58 -12.20 -0.60
N ALA A 149 -0.51 -12.29 0.17
CA ALA A 149 -0.55 -13.05 1.43
C ALA A 149 -0.25 -14.56 1.29
N HIS A 150 -0.44 -15.12 0.09
CA HIS A 150 -0.07 -16.51 -0.22
C HIS A 150 1.42 -16.69 -0.52
N CYS A 151 2.19 -15.62 -0.71
CA CYS A 151 3.64 -15.65 -0.94
C CYS A 151 4.44 -15.82 0.36
N ARG A 152 4.46 -17.06 0.88
CA ARG A 152 5.00 -17.36 2.22
C ARG A 152 6.44 -17.88 2.25
N SER A 153 7.10 -17.99 1.10
CA SER A 153 8.47 -18.51 1.01
C SER A 153 9.21 -17.91 -0.20
N PRO A 154 10.55 -18.05 -0.28
CA PRO A 154 11.32 -17.57 -1.43
C PRO A 154 10.84 -18.19 -2.73
N TRP A 155 10.43 -19.45 -2.69
CA TRP A 155 9.77 -20.12 -3.82
C TRP A 155 8.52 -19.37 -4.25
N HIS A 156 7.57 -19.11 -3.35
CA HIS A 156 6.31 -18.45 -3.74
C HIS A 156 6.54 -17.03 -4.29
N ILE A 157 7.47 -16.27 -3.72
CA ILE A 157 7.81 -14.93 -4.25
C ILE A 157 8.45 -15.03 -5.63
N PHE A 158 9.41 -15.94 -5.82
CA PHE A 158 10.02 -16.18 -7.12
C PHE A 158 8.95 -16.48 -8.17
N VAL A 159 8.06 -17.43 -7.87
CA VAL A 159 6.99 -17.88 -8.76
C VAL A 159 6.07 -16.72 -9.11
N HIS A 160 5.60 -15.97 -8.11
CA HIS A 160 4.76 -14.79 -8.32
C HIS A 160 5.43 -13.77 -9.25
N LEU A 161 6.70 -13.44 -8.99
CA LEU A 161 7.46 -12.51 -9.83
C LEU A 161 7.77 -13.06 -11.23
N ALA A 162 7.84 -14.39 -11.40
CA ALA A 162 8.09 -15.04 -12.68
C ALA A 162 6.88 -14.97 -13.62
N GLY A 163 5.67 -14.88 -13.08
CA GLY A 163 4.44 -14.62 -13.84
C GLY A 163 4.27 -13.17 -14.29
N LEU A 164 5.09 -12.24 -13.77
CA LEU A 164 5.02 -10.82 -14.12
C LEU A 164 5.94 -10.47 -15.31
N ASN A 165 5.55 -9.43 -16.05
CA ASN A 165 6.37 -8.89 -17.13
C ASN A 165 7.67 -8.25 -16.60
N ALA A 166 8.68 -8.17 -17.48
CA ALA A 166 9.93 -7.48 -17.19
C ALA A 166 9.71 -5.99 -16.87
N ASP A 167 10.63 -5.40 -16.11
CA ASP A 167 10.55 -3.97 -15.77
C ASP A 167 10.82 -3.06 -16.99
N ASP A 168 10.73 -1.73 -16.80
CA ASP A 168 10.97 -0.74 -17.87
C ASP A 168 12.37 -0.85 -18.53
N GLN A 169 13.30 -1.60 -17.92
CA GLN A 169 14.65 -1.85 -18.46
C GLN A 169 14.77 -3.23 -19.13
N GLY A 170 13.65 -3.96 -19.25
CA GLY A 170 13.60 -5.30 -19.82
C GLY A 170 14.21 -6.37 -18.91
N VAL A 171 14.37 -6.10 -17.61
CA VAL A 171 14.89 -7.07 -16.63
C VAL A 171 13.74 -7.68 -15.83
N PRO A 172 13.55 -9.01 -15.89
CA PRO A 172 12.55 -9.70 -15.06
C PRO A 172 12.86 -9.57 -13.57
N LEU A 173 11.88 -9.13 -12.78
CA LEU A 173 12.06 -8.82 -11.35
C LEU A 173 12.45 -10.06 -10.52
N PHE A 174 11.99 -11.25 -10.93
CA PHE A 174 12.37 -12.50 -10.28
C PHE A 174 13.89 -12.71 -10.32
N MET A 175 14.60 -12.30 -11.38
CA MET A 175 16.07 -12.46 -11.45
C MET A 175 16.79 -11.58 -10.43
N VAL A 176 16.31 -10.36 -10.23
CA VAL A 176 16.82 -9.45 -9.21
C VAL A 176 16.55 -10.05 -7.83
N PHE A 177 15.34 -10.57 -7.60
CA PHE A 177 14.98 -11.23 -6.35
C PHE A 177 15.86 -12.45 -6.06
N LEU A 178 16.04 -13.37 -7.02
CA LEU A 178 16.91 -14.55 -6.86
C LEU A 178 18.35 -14.15 -6.54
N TRP A 179 18.86 -13.06 -7.14
CA TRP A 179 20.18 -12.54 -6.81
C TRP A 179 20.25 -12.02 -5.37
N GLN A 180 19.24 -11.26 -4.92
CA GLN A 180 19.17 -10.77 -3.54
C GLN A 180 19.08 -11.91 -2.52
N VAL A 181 18.30 -12.95 -2.82
CA VAL A 181 18.26 -14.18 -2.01
C VAL A 181 19.65 -14.82 -1.97
N ALA A 182 20.33 -14.93 -3.12
CA ALA A 182 21.65 -15.52 -3.20
C ALA A 182 22.74 -14.74 -2.43
N ASP A 183 22.59 -13.41 -2.29
CA ASP A 183 23.48 -12.57 -1.48
C ASP A 183 23.18 -12.69 0.03
N ALA A 184 21.98 -13.13 0.41
CA ALA A 184 21.53 -13.21 1.80
C ALA A 184 21.66 -14.62 2.42
N VAL A 185 22.10 -15.62 1.66
CA VAL A 185 22.25 -17.03 2.10
C VAL A 185 23.71 -17.48 2.04
N GLU A 186 23.99 -18.62 2.66
CA GLU A 186 25.32 -19.25 2.59
C GLU A 186 25.72 -19.61 1.15
N ASP A 187 27.03 -19.55 0.87
CA ASP A 187 27.62 -19.77 -0.46
C ASP A 187 27.22 -21.10 -1.12
N ALA A 188 26.96 -22.14 -0.31
CA ALA A 188 26.53 -23.45 -0.80
C ALA A 188 25.20 -23.38 -1.57
N VAL A 189 24.30 -22.48 -1.16
CA VAL A 189 23.00 -22.24 -1.80
C VAL A 189 23.08 -21.03 -2.74
N GLY A 190 23.81 -19.98 -2.35
CA GLY A 190 23.90 -18.73 -3.11
C GLY A 190 24.65 -18.84 -4.43
N ARG A 191 25.77 -19.58 -4.48
CA ARG A 191 26.56 -19.70 -5.73
C ARG A 191 25.80 -20.42 -6.85
N PRO A 192 25.14 -21.58 -6.63
CA PRO A 192 24.27 -22.19 -7.63
C PRO A 192 23.20 -21.23 -8.16
N LEU A 193 22.57 -20.46 -7.26
CA LEU A 193 21.51 -19.52 -7.65
C LEU A 193 22.04 -18.37 -8.52
N LYS A 194 23.19 -17.77 -8.17
CA LYS A 194 23.87 -16.77 -9.00
C LYS A 194 24.30 -17.34 -10.36
N HIS A 195 24.78 -18.59 -10.39
CA HIS A 195 25.16 -19.24 -11.64
C HIS A 195 23.95 -19.38 -12.57
N LEU A 196 22.83 -19.85 -12.03
CA LEU A 196 21.59 -20.00 -12.78
C LEU A 196 21.04 -18.65 -13.29
N VAL A 197 21.00 -17.62 -12.44
CA VAL A 197 20.57 -16.27 -12.86
C VAL A 197 21.43 -15.73 -14.01
N ASN A 198 22.74 -15.95 -13.96
CA ASN A 198 23.64 -15.57 -15.06
C ASN A 198 23.38 -16.39 -16.34
N GLN A 199 23.15 -17.70 -16.24
CA GLN A 199 22.81 -18.55 -17.39
C GLN A 199 21.50 -18.10 -18.06
N LEU A 200 20.45 -17.84 -17.27
CA LEU A 200 19.18 -17.32 -17.78
C LEU A 200 19.37 -15.94 -18.43
N GLY A 201 20.15 -15.05 -17.79
CA GLY A 201 20.49 -13.75 -18.35
C GLY A 201 21.22 -13.84 -19.70
N GLN A 202 22.09 -14.83 -19.89
CA GLN A 202 22.73 -15.13 -21.18
C GLN A 202 21.74 -15.70 -22.19
N LYS A 203 20.93 -16.69 -21.80
CA LYS A 203 19.89 -17.32 -22.63
C LYS A 203 18.91 -16.29 -23.19
N TRP A 204 18.57 -15.28 -22.39
CA TRP A 204 17.62 -14.22 -22.77
C TRP A 204 18.29 -12.96 -23.33
N GLY A 205 19.62 -12.92 -23.43
CA GLY A 205 20.35 -11.79 -24.01
C GLY A 205 20.32 -10.49 -23.18
N ILE A 206 20.09 -10.58 -21.87
CA ILE A 206 19.89 -9.43 -20.96
C ILE A 206 21.02 -9.25 -19.93
N THR A 207 22.14 -9.97 -20.05
CA THR A 207 23.25 -9.95 -19.08
C THR A 207 23.68 -8.53 -18.69
N ALA A 208 23.88 -7.63 -19.67
CA ALA A 208 24.31 -6.25 -19.39
C ALA A 208 23.22 -5.39 -18.72
N ALA A 209 21.94 -5.63 -19.05
CA ALA A 209 20.82 -4.94 -18.40
C ALA A 209 20.66 -5.40 -16.95
N LEU A 210 20.71 -6.71 -16.72
CA LEU A 210 20.66 -7.32 -15.39
C LEU A 210 21.81 -6.81 -14.51
N GLN A 211 23.04 -6.82 -15.01
CA GLN A 211 24.21 -6.30 -14.31
C GLN A 211 24.06 -4.83 -13.91
N ARG A 212 23.63 -3.96 -14.85
CA ARG A 212 23.33 -2.55 -14.53
C ARG A 212 22.27 -2.43 -13.45
N ARG A 213 21.22 -3.27 -13.49
CA ARG A 213 20.12 -3.25 -12.51
C ARG A 213 20.56 -3.68 -11.11
N LEU A 214 21.44 -4.68 -11.02
CA LEU A 214 21.98 -5.20 -9.76
C LEU A 214 22.97 -4.22 -9.11
N TRP A 215 23.78 -3.53 -9.90
CA TRP A 215 24.78 -2.57 -9.40
C TRP A 215 24.32 -1.12 -9.38
N ALA A 216 23.09 -0.83 -9.82
CA ALA A 216 22.51 0.50 -9.68
C ALA A 216 22.44 0.85 -8.19
N GLN A 217 23.06 1.97 -7.81
CA GLN A 217 23.06 2.44 -6.42
C GLN A 217 21.62 2.50 -5.87
N PRO A 218 21.42 2.14 -4.59
CA PRO A 218 20.16 2.40 -3.92
C PRO A 218 19.85 3.90 -4.01
N LEU A 219 18.58 4.25 -4.18
CA LEU A 219 18.15 5.63 -4.04
C LEU A 219 18.52 6.11 -2.61
N PRO A 220 18.78 7.41 -2.41
CA PRO A 220 19.04 7.94 -1.07
C PRO A 220 17.93 7.48 -0.13
N GLU A 221 18.31 6.94 1.04
CA GLU A 221 17.37 6.41 2.04
C GLU A 221 16.22 7.41 2.24
N ALA A 222 15.01 7.00 1.85
CA ALA A 222 13.82 7.63 2.38
C ALA A 222 13.84 7.45 3.90
N GLY A 223 13.32 8.43 4.64
CA GLY A 223 13.25 8.37 6.11
C GLY A 223 12.61 7.09 6.63
N PRO A 224 12.60 6.88 7.97
CA PRO A 224 12.29 5.59 8.60
C PRO A 224 11.10 4.89 7.94
N ALA A 225 11.28 3.60 7.66
CA ALA A 225 10.42 2.86 6.77
C ALA A 225 9.00 2.69 7.34
N GLN A 226 8.12 3.65 7.06
CA GLN A 226 6.71 3.61 7.46
C GLN A 226 5.85 3.27 6.26
N SER A 227 5.08 2.19 6.37
CA SER A 227 3.98 1.91 5.47
C SER A 227 2.95 3.03 5.62
N MET A 228 2.25 3.38 4.54
CA MET A 228 1.37 4.54 4.56
C MET A 228 0.10 4.26 3.78
N LEU A 229 -1.01 4.79 4.31
CA LEU A 229 -2.34 4.79 3.71
C LEU A 229 -2.84 6.24 3.64
N LEU A 230 -2.95 6.76 2.42
CA LEU A 230 -3.50 8.07 2.11
C LEU A 230 -4.98 7.90 1.77
N ILE A 231 -5.87 8.61 2.48
CA ILE A 231 -7.32 8.56 2.29
C ILE A 231 -7.82 9.95 1.94
N LEU A 232 -8.29 10.14 0.72
CA LEU A 232 -8.97 11.34 0.28
C LEU A 232 -10.47 11.20 0.46
N ILE A 233 -11.06 12.17 1.15
CA ILE A 233 -12.51 12.28 1.32
C ILE A 233 -12.92 13.62 0.71
N ASP A 234 -13.68 13.58 -0.37
CA ASP A 234 -14.19 14.79 -1.02
C ASP A 234 -15.71 14.70 -1.21
N GLN A 235 -16.37 15.85 -1.33
CA GLN A 235 -17.81 15.91 -1.59
C GLN A 235 -18.09 15.36 -2.99
N HIS A 236 -19.11 14.50 -3.12
CA HIS A 236 -19.46 13.94 -4.41
C HIS A 236 -20.01 15.03 -5.35
N PRO A 237 -19.48 15.16 -6.60
CA PRO A 237 -19.78 16.31 -7.46
C PRO A 237 -21.26 16.43 -7.85
N LEU A 238 -21.97 15.30 -7.93
CA LEU A 238 -23.40 15.25 -8.32
C LEU A 238 -24.35 15.07 -7.14
N HIS A 239 -23.84 14.76 -5.94
CA HIS A 239 -24.67 14.33 -4.81
C HIS A 239 -24.18 15.00 -3.53
N GLN A 240 -24.78 16.13 -3.17
CA GLN A 240 -24.30 16.99 -2.08
C GLN A 240 -24.23 16.32 -0.70
N ASN A 241 -25.00 15.25 -0.47
CA ASN A 241 -25.00 14.50 0.80
C ASN A 241 -24.07 13.26 0.80
N ARG A 242 -23.38 13.02 -0.33
CA ARG A 242 -22.46 11.90 -0.51
C ARG A 242 -21.03 12.38 -0.59
N PHE A 243 -20.14 11.48 -0.23
CA PHE A 243 -18.71 11.67 -0.25
C PHE A 243 -18.08 10.57 -1.10
N THR A 244 -17.06 10.96 -1.85
CA THR A 244 -16.18 10.02 -2.55
C THR A 244 -14.97 9.79 -1.66
N VAL A 245 -14.72 8.53 -1.34
CA VAL A 245 -13.53 8.08 -0.61
C VAL A 245 -12.62 7.39 -1.62
N THR A 246 -11.48 8.02 -1.90
CA THR A 246 -10.40 7.46 -2.72
C THR A 246 -9.21 7.22 -1.82
N TYR A 247 -8.50 6.10 -1.98
CA TYR A 247 -7.34 5.81 -1.15
C TYR A 247 -6.17 5.31 -1.98
N TRP A 248 -4.97 5.57 -1.46
CA TRP A 248 -3.73 5.02 -1.97
C TRP A 248 -2.91 4.44 -0.84
N TYR A 249 -2.20 3.35 -1.10
CA TYR A 249 -1.40 2.68 -0.08
C TYR A 249 -0.01 2.35 -0.62
N GLN A 250 0.96 2.41 0.26
CA GLN A 250 2.35 2.11 -0.07
C GLN A 250 3.01 1.43 1.12
N TRP A 251 3.51 0.23 0.87
CA TRP A 251 4.19 -0.57 1.87
C TRP A 251 5.70 -0.29 1.93
N ASP A 252 6.30 0.06 0.79
CA ASP A 252 7.73 0.37 0.66
C ASP A 252 7.96 1.88 0.56
N PRO A 253 8.64 2.54 1.51
CA PRO A 253 8.82 3.98 1.51
C PRO A 253 10.00 4.49 0.68
N GLU A 254 10.84 3.61 0.08
CA GLU A 254 12.04 4.02 -0.67
C GLU A 254 11.76 5.05 -1.77
N ARG A 255 10.65 4.87 -2.50
CA ARG A 255 10.19 5.81 -3.52
C ARG A 255 8.70 6.05 -3.38
N TRP A 256 8.26 7.29 -3.51
CA TRP A 256 6.84 7.60 -3.64
C TRP A 256 6.28 7.06 -4.96
N ALA A 257 5.50 5.99 -4.88
CA ALA A 257 4.81 5.28 -5.95
C ALA A 257 3.62 4.50 -5.36
N PRO A 258 2.59 5.19 -4.84
CA PRO A 258 1.54 4.53 -4.08
C PRO A 258 0.53 3.85 -5.01
N HIS A 259 -0.03 2.72 -4.56
CA HIS A 259 -1.04 1.96 -5.29
C HIS A 259 -2.43 2.53 -5.00
N ARG A 260 -3.24 2.75 -6.04
CA ARG A 260 -4.59 3.27 -5.91
C ARG A 260 -5.58 2.14 -5.62
N GLY A 261 -6.42 2.34 -4.61
CA GLY A 261 -7.56 1.48 -4.32
C GLY A 261 -8.81 1.80 -5.14
N ALA A 262 -9.86 0.99 -4.96
CA ALA A 262 -11.15 1.25 -5.56
C ALA A 262 -11.88 2.40 -4.85
N ASP A 263 -12.53 3.28 -5.63
CA ASP A 263 -13.32 4.38 -5.07
C ASP A 263 -14.58 3.86 -4.39
N GLN A 264 -14.94 4.46 -3.26
CA GLN A 264 -16.20 4.21 -2.58
C GLN A 264 -17.03 5.49 -2.51
N VAL A 265 -18.32 5.41 -2.84
CA VAL A 265 -19.26 6.52 -2.70
C VAL A 265 -20.21 6.21 -1.56
N VAL A 266 -20.17 7.02 -0.51
CA VAL A 266 -20.90 6.76 0.75
C VAL A 266 -21.56 8.03 1.29
N ASP A 267 -22.61 7.86 2.09
CA ASP A 267 -23.22 8.97 2.83
C ASP A 267 -22.33 9.36 4.03
N ARG A 268 -22.49 10.59 4.56
CA ARG A 268 -21.67 11.11 5.68
C ARG A 268 -21.60 10.15 6.88
N ALA A 269 -22.72 9.54 7.25
CA ALA A 269 -22.81 8.63 8.39
C ALA A 269 -22.02 7.32 8.19
N MET A 270 -21.73 6.96 6.94
CA MET A 270 -21.03 5.73 6.57
C MET A 270 -19.53 5.94 6.37
N LEU A 271 -19.02 7.18 6.47
CA LEU A 271 -17.60 7.50 6.26
C LEU A 271 -16.68 6.68 7.17
N GLU A 272 -16.99 6.60 8.46
CA GLU A 272 -16.17 5.85 9.42
C GLU A 272 -16.14 4.36 9.08
N ALA A 273 -17.30 3.76 8.79
CA ALA A 273 -17.38 2.34 8.44
C ALA A 273 -16.65 2.02 7.12
N ALA A 274 -16.76 2.90 6.12
CA ALA A 274 -16.06 2.77 4.85
C ALA A 274 -14.53 2.82 5.05
N VAL A 275 -14.05 3.79 5.82
CA VAL A 275 -12.62 3.93 6.11
C VAL A 275 -12.10 2.77 6.94
N ARG A 276 -12.86 2.28 7.92
CA ARG A 276 -12.53 1.06 8.67
C ARG A 276 -12.30 -0.14 7.73
N GLY A 277 -13.24 -0.41 6.83
CA GLY A 277 -13.10 -1.49 5.84
C GLY A 277 -11.92 -1.31 4.89
N ILE A 278 -11.57 -0.06 4.53
CA ILE A 278 -10.35 0.25 3.75
C ILE A 278 -9.10 -0.12 4.54
N VAL A 279 -9.01 0.28 5.81
CA VAL A 279 -7.87 -0.03 6.68
C VAL A 279 -7.73 -1.55 6.85
N GLU A 280 -8.82 -2.25 7.17
CA GLU A 280 -8.86 -3.71 7.27
C GLU A 280 -8.38 -4.39 5.97
N THR A 281 -8.84 -3.89 4.82
CA THR A 281 -8.43 -4.41 3.50
C THR A 281 -6.93 -4.24 3.27
N VAL A 282 -6.38 -3.05 3.54
CA VAL A 282 -4.96 -2.77 3.35
C VAL A 282 -4.09 -3.58 4.32
N GLU A 283 -4.49 -3.71 5.58
CA GLU A 283 -3.77 -4.54 6.55
C GLU A 283 -3.75 -6.02 6.15
N SER A 284 -4.86 -6.54 5.62
CA SER A 284 -4.94 -7.93 5.13
C SER A 284 -4.00 -8.22 3.95
N GLN A 285 -3.60 -7.18 3.22
CA GLN A 285 -2.70 -7.28 2.07
C GLN A 285 -1.23 -7.07 2.45
N TRP A 286 -0.96 -6.60 3.66
CA TRP A 286 0.40 -6.35 4.11
C TRP A 286 1.05 -7.58 4.74
N PRO A 287 2.38 -7.70 4.62
CA PRO A 287 3.09 -8.77 5.28
C PRO A 287 2.97 -8.60 6.80
N LEU A 288 2.89 -9.72 7.51
CA LEU A 288 2.69 -9.76 8.97
C LEU A 288 3.79 -9.04 9.77
N ASP A 289 4.97 -8.83 9.18
CA ASP A 289 6.11 -8.12 9.76
C ASP A 289 6.31 -6.70 9.16
N GLY A 290 5.26 -6.16 8.54
CA GLY A 290 5.24 -4.82 7.99
C GLY A 290 5.61 -3.76 9.03
N GLY A 291 6.38 -2.76 8.60
CA GLY A 291 6.70 -1.59 9.43
C GLY A 291 5.44 -0.79 9.80
N PRO A 292 5.54 0.13 10.77
CA PRO A 292 4.40 0.86 11.30
C PRO A 292 3.62 1.61 10.20
N LEU A 293 2.29 1.56 10.30
CA LEU A 293 1.34 2.17 9.37
C LEU A 293 1.00 3.61 9.79
N ARG A 294 1.14 4.57 8.88
CA ARG A 294 0.66 5.95 9.04
C ARG A 294 -0.58 6.22 8.19
N LEU A 295 -1.63 6.76 8.82
CA LEU A 295 -2.85 7.19 8.14
C LEU A 295 -2.77 8.69 7.81
N GLU A 296 -2.87 9.04 6.53
CA GLU A 296 -2.88 10.43 6.06
C GLU A 296 -4.24 10.76 5.43
N PHE A 297 -5.03 11.63 6.07
CA PHE A 297 -6.36 12.02 5.56
C PHE A 297 -6.29 13.31 4.75
N VAL A 298 -6.56 13.25 3.46
CA VAL A 298 -6.68 14.42 2.59
C VAL A 298 -8.12 14.91 2.60
N LEU A 299 -8.35 16.07 3.21
CA LEU A 299 -9.69 16.60 3.47
C LEU A 299 -9.85 18.02 2.91
N PRO A 300 -11.00 18.36 2.32
CA PRO A 300 -11.35 19.74 2.00
C PRO A 300 -11.53 20.57 3.27
N MET A 301 -11.42 21.89 3.13
CA MET A 301 -11.51 22.85 4.23
C MET A 301 -12.68 22.59 5.20
N MET A 302 -13.86 22.24 4.66
CA MET A 302 -15.07 22.00 5.45
C MET A 302 -15.02 20.71 6.30
N LEU A 303 -14.05 19.84 6.05
CA LEU A 303 -13.86 18.56 6.74
C LEU A 303 -12.56 18.50 7.55
N LEU A 304 -11.70 19.54 7.55
CA LEU A 304 -10.42 19.51 8.25
C LEU A 304 -10.56 19.25 9.77
N ASN A 305 -11.69 19.62 10.36
CA ASN A 305 -11.99 19.39 11.78
C ASN A 305 -12.77 18.09 12.04
N LEU A 306 -12.86 17.16 11.09
CA LEU A 306 -13.37 15.81 11.36
C LEU A 306 -12.44 15.07 12.35
N PRO A 307 -12.98 14.32 13.34
CA PRO A 307 -12.20 13.58 14.33
C PRO A 307 -11.74 12.22 13.78
N VAL A 308 -11.10 12.24 12.62
CA VAL A 308 -10.69 11.02 11.89
C VAL A 308 -9.75 10.13 12.70
N GLU A 309 -8.94 10.70 13.60
CA GLU A 309 -8.07 9.94 14.49
C GLU A 309 -8.83 9.17 15.59
N ARG A 310 -10.07 9.59 15.89
CA ARG A 310 -10.95 8.95 16.88
C ARG A 310 -11.85 7.87 16.27
N TRP A 311 -11.90 7.77 14.95
CA TRP A 311 -12.67 6.73 14.27
C TRP A 311 -12.18 5.34 14.67
N SER A 312 -13.14 4.41 14.76
CA SER A 312 -12.89 3.09 15.30
C SER A 312 -12.19 2.22 14.25
N LYS A 313 -11.04 1.65 14.62
CA LYS A 313 -10.37 0.57 13.90
C LYS A 313 -11.18 -0.71 14.01
N GLU A 314 -11.62 -1.05 15.22
CA GLU A 314 -12.36 -2.26 15.54
C GLU A 314 -13.34 -1.97 16.68
N ILE A 315 -14.31 -2.86 16.85
CA ILE A 315 -15.25 -2.82 17.97
C ILE A 315 -14.90 -4.01 18.86
N ASP A 316 -14.28 -3.72 19.99
CA ASP A 316 -14.01 -4.74 21.00
C ASP A 316 -15.34 -5.11 21.70
N PRO A 317 -15.68 -6.40 21.83
CA PRO A 317 -16.90 -6.83 22.49
C PRO A 317 -17.04 -6.37 23.95
N ASP A 318 -15.92 -6.25 24.67
CA ASP A 318 -15.86 -5.95 26.10
C ASP A 318 -15.56 -4.47 26.35
N ASP A 319 -14.66 -3.86 25.56
CA ASP A 319 -14.14 -2.50 25.76
C ASP A 319 -14.72 -1.43 24.81
N GLY A 320 -15.54 -1.83 23.83
CA GLY A 320 -16.18 -0.93 22.87
C GLY A 320 -15.25 -0.47 21.71
N PRO A 321 -15.52 0.68 21.07
CA PRO A 321 -14.78 1.10 19.88
C PRO A 321 -13.32 1.45 20.20
N VAL A 322 -12.40 0.82 19.47
CA VAL A 322 -10.95 1.06 19.58
C VAL A 322 -10.52 2.09 18.53
N PRO A 323 -10.11 3.32 18.92
CA PRO A 323 -9.84 4.39 17.97
C PRO A 323 -8.51 4.24 17.22
N PHE A 324 -8.42 4.76 16.00
CA PHE A 324 -7.21 4.68 15.15
C PHE A 324 -5.94 5.19 15.83
N TYR A 325 -6.01 6.28 16.61
CA TYR A 325 -4.82 6.85 17.25
C TYR A 325 -4.09 5.87 18.19
N ARG A 326 -4.75 4.81 18.68
CA ARG A 326 -4.10 3.78 19.51
C ARG A 326 -3.10 2.93 18.73
N HIS A 327 -3.31 2.78 17.43
CA HIS A 327 -2.51 1.89 16.57
C HIS A 327 -1.66 2.66 15.56
N TYR A 328 -2.15 3.80 15.06
CA TYR A 328 -1.51 4.51 13.95
C TYR A 328 -1.25 5.99 14.28
N PRO A 329 -0.11 6.55 13.83
CA PRO A 329 0.00 7.98 13.62
C PRO A 329 -1.05 8.43 12.59
N VAL A 330 -1.91 9.36 12.98
CA VAL A 330 -2.94 9.95 12.12
C VAL A 330 -2.66 11.43 11.90
N VAL A 331 -2.65 11.85 10.64
CA VAL A 331 -2.49 13.25 10.23
C VAL A 331 -3.55 13.68 9.23
N VAL A 332 -3.85 14.97 9.23
CA VAL A 332 -4.73 15.60 8.24
C VAL A 332 -3.88 16.36 7.21
N ARG A 333 -4.38 16.42 5.98
CA ARG A 333 -3.81 17.14 4.85
C ARG A 333 -4.87 17.99 4.18
N SER A 334 -4.49 19.13 3.62
CA SER A 334 -5.45 20.03 2.96
C SER A 334 -5.62 19.70 1.48
N LEU A 335 -6.83 19.28 1.09
CA LEU A 335 -7.19 19.10 -0.32
C LEU A 335 -7.09 20.42 -1.10
N ASP A 336 -7.57 21.53 -0.52
CA ASP A 336 -7.50 22.86 -1.13
C ASP A 336 -6.06 23.24 -1.49
N ARG A 337 -5.09 22.95 -0.60
CA ARG A 337 -3.67 23.20 -0.86
C ARG A 337 -3.14 22.34 -2.00
N ILE A 338 -3.53 21.07 -2.04
CA ILE A 338 -3.11 20.13 -3.08
C ILE A 338 -3.60 20.62 -4.45
N GLN A 339 -4.86 21.07 -4.53
CA GLN A 339 -5.46 21.58 -5.75
C GLN A 339 -4.87 22.93 -6.20
N GLU A 340 -4.43 23.80 -5.28
CA GLU A 340 -3.95 25.15 -5.59
C GLU A 340 -2.47 25.21 -6.03
N ARG A 341 -2.22 24.77 -7.27
CA ARG A 341 -0.87 24.61 -7.85
C ARG A 341 0.01 25.85 -7.84
N THR A 342 -0.56 27.04 -8.01
CA THR A 342 0.21 28.30 -8.03
C THR A 342 0.98 28.55 -6.73
N ARG A 343 0.58 27.89 -5.64
CA ARG A 343 1.18 28.00 -4.31
C ARG A 343 2.12 26.86 -3.94
N HIS A 344 2.28 25.85 -4.81
CA HIS A 344 3.17 24.72 -4.53
C HIS A 344 4.64 25.13 -4.39
N ARG A 345 5.07 26.20 -5.08
CA ARG A 345 6.45 26.70 -4.97
C ARG A 345 6.77 27.18 -3.55
N VAL A 346 5.90 28.00 -2.96
CA VAL A 346 6.12 28.53 -1.60
C VAL A 346 6.01 27.41 -0.56
N TRP A 347 5.07 26.48 -0.74
CA TRP A 347 4.92 25.31 0.12
C TRP A 347 6.16 24.40 0.08
N ARG A 348 6.67 24.03 -1.10
CA ARG A 348 7.92 23.25 -1.24
C ARG A 348 9.12 23.94 -0.63
N ARG A 349 9.20 25.26 -0.74
CA ARG A 349 10.30 26.04 -0.13
C ARG A 349 10.28 25.94 1.39
N ARG A 350 9.13 26.17 2.03
CA ARG A 350 9.00 26.05 3.50
C ARG A 350 9.18 24.62 3.98
N TRP A 351 8.68 23.65 3.23
CA TRP A 351 8.94 22.24 3.51
C TRP A 351 10.43 21.90 3.49
N ARG A 352 11.19 22.46 2.53
CA ARG A 352 12.64 22.29 2.48
C ARG A 352 13.32 22.88 3.72
N VAL A 353 12.95 24.09 4.13
CA VAL A 353 13.47 24.73 5.36
C VAL A 353 13.21 23.84 6.59
N LEU A 354 12.00 23.30 6.69
CA LEU A 354 11.61 22.37 7.75
C LEU A 354 12.46 21.09 7.77
N ARG A 355 12.79 20.54 6.61
CA ARG A 355 13.59 19.31 6.48
C ARG A 355 15.09 19.51 6.66
N GLU A 356 15.66 20.57 6.11
CA GLU A 356 17.11 20.77 6.03
C GLU A 356 17.69 21.48 7.26
N ALA A 357 16.88 22.30 7.95
CA ALA A 357 17.34 23.07 9.10
C ALA A 357 16.34 23.08 10.27
N PRO A 358 15.87 21.91 10.76
CA PRO A 358 14.79 21.83 11.75
C PRO A 358 15.08 22.63 13.03
N GLY A 359 16.34 22.70 13.49
CA GLY A 359 16.74 23.45 14.69
C GLY A 359 16.66 24.98 14.56
N THR A 360 16.38 25.52 13.38
CA THR A 360 16.24 26.98 13.13
C THR A 360 14.81 27.39 12.81
N THR A 361 13.89 26.42 12.80
CA THR A 361 12.49 26.63 12.44
C THR A 361 11.73 27.37 13.54
N VAL A 362 10.69 28.09 13.14
CA VAL A 362 9.87 28.91 14.03
C VAL A 362 8.44 28.38 14.00
N CYS A 363 7.85 28.23 15.19
CA CYS A 363 6.43 28.02 15.37
C CYS A 363 5.77 29.33 15.82
N LEU A 364 4.78 29.79 15.06
CA LEU A 364 3.96 30.94 15.46
C LEU A 364 2.72 30.49 16.21
N TYR A 365 2.27 31.32 17.15
CA TYR A 365 0.99 31.17 17.83
C TYR A 365 0.08 32.33 17.42
N SER A 366 -1.02 32.03 16.75
CA SER A 366 -1.93 33.09 16.32
C SER A 366 -2.69 33.70 17.50
N VAL A 367 -3.03 34.98 17.33
CA VAL A 367 -3.81 35.79 18.28
C VAL A 367 -5.11 36.31 17.67
N GLY A 368 -5.57 35.73 16.55
CA GLY A 368 -6.82 36.13 15.90
C GLY A 368 -6.71 37.35 14.99
N ASP A 369 -5.51 37.69 14.49
CA ASP A 369 -5.24 38.83 13.60
C ASP A 369 -4.64 38.33 12.26
N PRO A 370 -5.47 37.90 11.28
CA PRO A 370 -4.98 37.30 10.04
C PRO A 370 -4.07 38.21 9.18
N PRO A 371 -4.33 39.52 9.03
CA PRO A 371 -3.41 40.43 8.32
C PRO A 371 -2.01 40.47 8.94
N ARG A 372 -1.92 40.60 10.27
CA ARG A 372 -0.63 40.60 10.96
C ARG A 372 0.06 39.23 10.87
N LEU A 373 -0.70 38.16 11.07
CA LEU A 373 -0.21 36.79 10.92
C LEU A 373 0.42 36.56 9.55
N GLU A 374 -0.22 37.03 8.47
CA GLU A 374 0.33 36.92 7.12
C GLU A 374 1.64 37.68 6.97
N GLN A 375 1.73 38.91 7.51
CA GLN A 375 2.96 39.69 7.49
C GLN A 375 4.09 38.97 8.22
N ASP A 376 3.83 38.46 9.43
CA ASP A 376 4.82 37.73 10.24
C ASP A 376 5.33 36.48 9.51
N ILE A 377 4.43 35.71 8.88
CA ILE A 377 4.81 34.51 8.10
C ILE A 377 5.63 34.91 6.86
N VAL A 378 5.24 35.96 6.14
CA VAL A 378 5.93 36.39 4.90
C VAL A 378 7.32 36.93 5.20
N LEU A 379 7.50 37.64 6.32
CA LEU A 379 8.78 38.22 6.72
C LEU A 379 9.80 37.18 7.19
N ASP A 380 9.34 36.04 7.73
CA ASP A 380 10.22 34.97 8.20
C ASP A 380 9.91 33.62 7.53
N GLU A 381 10.79 33.22 6.62
CA GLU A 381 10.70 31.95 5.90
C GLU A 381 10.92 30.71 6.80
N ARG A 382 11.47 30.90 8.00
CA ARG A 382 11.64 29.84 9.00
C ARG A 382 10.34 29.51 9.70
N VAL A 383 9.29 30.32 9.53
CA VAL A 383 7.95 29.99 10.02
C VAL A 383 7.39 28.83 9.21
N VAL A 384 7.41 27.65 9.82
CA VAL A 384 6.99 26.38 9.19
C VAL A 384 5.91 25.66 9.99
N SER A 385 5.64 26.14 11.20
CA SER A 385 4.58 25.66 12.07
C SER A 385 3.70 26.83 12.55
N LEU A 386 2.39 26.60 12.65
CA LEU A 386 1.42 27.56 13.18
C LEU A 386 0.43 26.88 14.11
N VAL A 387 0.24 27.45 15.30
CA VAL A 387 -0.87 27.12 16.21
C VAL A 387 -2.00 28.12 15.99
N LEU A 388 -3.16 27.63 15.56
CA LEU A 388 -4.34 28.48 15.33
C LEU A 388 -4.91 28.99 16.64
N SER A 389 -5.51 30.18 16.63
CA SER A 389 -6.16 30.75 17.82
C SER A 389 -7.50 30.08 18.13
N ALA A 390 -8.08 29.37 17.17
CA ALA A 390 -9.36 28.70 17.28
C ALA A 390 -9.46 27.57 16.25
N SER A 391 -10.41 26.65 16.44
CA SER A 391 -10.75 25.64 15.44
C SER A 391 -11.09 26.26 14.07
N PRO A 392 -10.75 25.60 12.94
CA PRO A 392 -11.15 26.01 11.59
C PRO A 392 -12.67 26.14 11.38
N GLU A 393 -13.50 25.58 12.26
CA GLU A 393 -14.95 25.78 12.25
C GLU A 393 -15.37 27.17 12.74
N GLN A 394 -14.49 27.86 13.45
CA GLN A 394 -14.73 29.21 13.95
C GLN A 394 -14.17 30.27 12.97
N PRO A 395 -14.77 31.48 12.90
CA PRO A 395 -14.37 32.50 11.92
C PRO A 395 -12.89 32.89 11.96
N ASN A 396 -12.27 32.96 13.14
CA ASN A 396 -10.85 33.28 13.27
C ASN A 396 -9.98 32.14 12.74
N GLY A 397 -10.19 30.91 13.24
CA GLY A 397 -9.45 29.73 12.78
C GLY A 397 -9.58 29.50 11.27
N ALA A 398 -10.78 29.69 10.72
CA ALA A 398 -11.04 29.60 9.28
C ALA A 398 -10.22 30.61 8.45
N ARG A 399 -10.00 31.82 8.96
CA ARG A 399 -9.17 32.83 8.28
C ARG A 399 -7.68 32.52 8.41
N GLU A 400 -7.26 32.11 9.60
CA GLU A 400 -5.85 31.77 9.88
C GLU A 400 -5.37 30.57 9.07
N ILE A 401 -6.18 29.52 8.95
CA ILE A 401 -5.83 28.36 8.12
C ILE A 401 -5.71 28.73 6.64
N ARG A 402 -6.56 29.63 6.13
CA ARG A 402 -6.45 30.16 4.76
C ARG A 402 -5.16 30.94 4.55
N VAL A 403 -4.76 31.76 5.52
CA VAL A 403 -3.46 32.47 5.48
C VAL A 403 -2.32 31.47 5.46
N ALA A 404 -2.35 30.45 6.32
CA ALA A 404 -1.29 29.46 6.43
C ALA A 404 -1.15 28.59 5.15
N ILE A 405 -2.27 28.18 4.56
CA ILE A 405 -2.29 27.49 3.25
C ILE A 405 -1.73 28.41 2.16
N ARG A 406 -2.17 29.68 2.11
CA ARG A 406 -1.71 30.64 1.10
C ARG A 406 -0.20 30.88 1.17
N THR A 407 0.34 30.97 2.38
CA THR A 407 1.74 31.27 2.64
C THR A 407 2.63 30.02 2.69
N GLY A 408 2.06 28.84 2.52
CA GLY A 408 2.78 27.57 2.37
C GLY A 408 3.28 26.95 3.68
N VAL A 409 2.76 27.35 4.85
CA VAL A 409 3.16 26.80 6.17
C VAL A 409 2.76 25.32 6.25
N PRO A 410 3.70 24.36 6.31
CA PRO A 410 3.40 22.93 6.17
C PRO A 410 2.80 22.24 7.41
N VAL A 411 2.99 22.80 8.61
CA VAL A 411 2.51 22.19 9.86
C VAL A 411 1.53 23.12 10.55
N LEU A 412 0.29 22.69 10.76
CA LEU A 412 -0.72 23.45 11.52
C LEU A 412 -1.22 22.62 12.69
N LEU A 413 -1.39 23.27 13.84
CA LEU A 413 -1.96 22.66 15.03
C LEU A 413 -3.11 23.52 15.57
N TRP A 414 -4.16 22.87 16.07
CA TRP A 414 -5.24 23.56 16.74
C TRP A 414 -5.94 22.66 17.75
N HIS A 415 -6.69 23.30 18.65
CA HIS A 415 -7.60 22.64 19.56
C HIS A 415 -8.94 22.43 18.87
N ARG A 416 -9.43 21.18 18.80
CA ARG A 416 -10.63 20.80 18.04
C ARG A 416 -11.90 21.51 18.49
N GLU A 417 -12.13 21.54 19.81
CA GLU A 417 -13.40 21.95 20.42
C GLU A 417 -13.33 23.35 21.07
N GLY A 418 -12.20 24.06 20.97
CA GLY A 418 -11.92 25.20 21.85
C GLY A 418 -10.82 26.14 21.40
N THR A 419 -10.51 27.10 22.28
CA THR A 419 -9.37 28.03 22.11
C THR A 419 -8.14 27.42 22.80
N PRO A 420 -6.94 27.48 22.21
CA PRO A 420 -5.73 26.95 22.83
C PRO A 420 -5.39 27.71 24.12
N ASP A 421 -5.52 27.02 25.24
CA ASP A 421 -5.19 27.52 26.57
C ASP A 421 -3.67 27.43 26.85
N ARG A 422 -3.25 27.70 28.10
CA ARG A 422 -1.82 27.67 28.45
C ARG A 422 -1.26 26.25 28.41
N LEU A 423 -2.02 25.26 28.85
CA LEU A 423 -1.57 23.87 28.91
C LEU A 423 -1.42 23.28 27.51
N PHE A 424 -2.38 23.53 26.62
CA PHE A 424 -2.29 23.15 25.22
C PHE A 424 -1.04 23.75 24.55
N ARG A 425 -0.79 25.04 24.77
CA ARG A 425 0.38 25.72 24.18
C ARG A 425 1.69 25.14 24.67
N GLN A 426 1.78 24.79 25.96
CA GLN A 426 2.94 24.13 26.54
C GLN A 426 3.14 22.73 25.94
N ALA A 427 2.09 21.92 25.86
CA ALA A 427 2.20 20.58 25.29
C ALA A 427 2.60 20.61 23.81
N VAL A 428 2.08 21.57 23.03
CA VAL A 428 2.52 21.79 21.63
C VAL A 428 3.98 22.23 21.56
N GLN A 429 4.43 23.09 22.49
CA GLN A 429 5.83 23.51 22.54
C GLN A 429 6.75 22.31 22.81
N ASP A 430 6.40 21.47 23.77
CA ASP A 430 7.14 20.23 24.08
C ASP A 430 7.08 19.26 22.89
N LEU A 431 5.91 19.11 22.28
CA LEU A 431 5.73 18.31 21.07
C LEU A 431 6.61 18.78 19.92
N LEU A 432 6.94 20.07 19.80
CA LEU A 432 7.79 20.58 18.73
C LEU A 432 9.28 20.59 19.08
N ALA A 433 9.64 20.63 20.37
CA ALA A 433 11.03 20.74 20.83
C ALA A 433 11.85 19.45 20.69
N TYR A 434 11.23 18.26 20.81
CA TYR A 434 11.96 16.99 20.96
C TYR A 434 12.01 16.10 19.72
N GLY A 435 13.12 16.07 18.99
CA GLY A 435 13.35 15.09 17.92
C GLY A 435 13.16 15.63 16.50
N GLY A 436 13.37 14.77 15.51
CA GLY A 436 13.25 15.15 14.11
C GLY A 436 11.80 15.48 13.73
N ILE A 437 11.60 16.44 12.83
CA ILE A 437 10.25 16.83 12.42
C ILE A 437 9.48 15.66 11.77
N VAL A 438 10.18 14.74 11.12
CA VAL A 438 9.59 13.53 10.49
C VAL A 438 8.84 12.65 11.49
N GLU A 439 9.21 12.71 12.77
CA GLU A 439 8.62 11.98 13.89
C GLU A 439 7.48 12.76 14.58
N LEU A 440 7.11 13.95 14.10
CA LEU A 440 6.03 14.75 14.69
C LEU A 440 4.68 13.99 14.72
N PRO A 441 4.27 13.27 13.65
CA PRO A 441 3.07 12.44 13.69
C PRO A 441 3.10 11.37 14.79
N ASP A 442 4.22 10.66 14.92
CA ASP A 442 4.41 9.61 15.93
C ASP A 442 4.41 10.18 17.36
N ARG A 443 4.94 11.39 17.56
CA ARG A 443 4.87 12.09 18.85
C ARG A 443 3.45 12.56 19.18
N ALA A 444 2.70 13.06 18.19
CA ALA A 444 1.30 13.44 18.38
C ALA A 444 0.43 12.22 18.72
N GLN A 445 0.71 11.06 18.12
CA GLN A 445 0.09 9.80 18.49
C GLN A 445 0.39 9.43 19.95
N ARG A 446 1.68 9.45 20.35
CA ARG A 446 2.09 9.15 21.72
C ARG A 446 1.40 10.04 22.75
N LEU A 447 1.31 11.34 22.48
CA LEU A 447 0.60 12.29 23.33
C LEU A 447 -0.88 11.89 23.50
N ARG A 448 -1.57 11.50 22.43
CA ARG A 448 -2.97 11.01 22.51
C ARG A 448 -3.09 9.75 23.37
N ILE A 449 -2.16 8.82 23.22
CA ILE A 449 -2.17 7.56 23.98
C ILE A 449 -1.95 7.81 25.48
N THR A 450 -0.99 8.67 25.84
CA THR A 450 -0.71 9.00 27.25
C THR A 450 -1.86 9.78 27.88
N SER A 451 -2.40 10.78 27.19
CA SER A 451 -3.57 11.58 27.60
C SER A 451 -4.88 10.78 27.68
N SER A 452 -4.92 9.55 27.16
CA SER A 452 -6.08 8.66 27.29
C SER A 452 -6.05 7.82 28.57
N ARG A 453 -4.92 7.77 29.28
CA ARG A 453 -4.74 6.95 30.49
C ARG A 453 -4.95 7.74 31.78
N ASP A 454 -4.56 9.01 31.76
CA ASP A 454 -4.64 9.90 32.91
C ASP A 454 -5.85 10.83 32.76
N ASP A 455 -6.59 11.05 33.85
CA ASP A 455 -7.75 11.97 33.90
C ASP A 455 -7.29 13.32 34.46
N ASP A 456 -6.26 13.88 33.82
CA ASP A 456 -5.64 15.16 34.17
C ASP A 456 -5.95 16.25 33.12
N ASP A 457 -5.49 17.48 33.36
CA ASP A 457 -5.70 18.59 32.42
C ASP A 457 -4.96 18.39 31.08
N LEU A 458 -3.98 17.47 30.99
CA LEU A 458 -3.31 17.09 29.74
C LEU A 458 -4.14 16.10 28.92
N ALA A 459 -5.14 15.46 29.53
CA ALA A 459 -6.09 14.58 28.85
C ALA A 459 -6.84 15.31 27.74
N ASP A 460 -7.33 16.51 28.04
CA ASP A 460 -8.04 17.38 27.10
C ASP A 460 -7.13 17.75 25.91
N THR A 461 -5.91 18.19 26.20
CA THR A 461 -4.93 18.58 25.17
C THR A 461 -4.64 17.44 24.20
N GLY A 462 -4.34 16.25 24.70
CA GLY A 462 -4.06 15.10 23.83
C GLY A 462 -5.29 14.70 23.01
N ARG A 463 -6.47 14.60 23.66
CA ARG A 463 -7.72 14.21 22.99
C ARG A 463 -8.11 15.20 21.89
N ASN A 464 -7.90 16.50 22.09
CA ASN A 464 -8.37 17.57 21.20
C ASN A 464 -7.29 18.16 20.28
N LEU A 465 -6.06 17.65 20.30
CA LEU A 465 -5.01 18.06 19.37
C LEU A 465 -5.30 17.57 17.95
N VAL A 466 -5.40 18.51 17.01
CA VAL A 466 -5.39 18.21 15.57
C VAL A 466 -4.06 18.63 14.97
N LEU A 467 -3.49 17.75 14.15
CA LEU A 467 -2.23 17.96 13.44
C LEU A 467 -2.49 17.87 11.94
N LEU A 468 -2.35 19.01 11.26
CA LEU A 468 -2.22 19.06 9.81
C LEU A 468 -0.75 19.02 9.44
N TRP A 469 -0.39 18.05 8.60
CA TRP A 469 0.98 17.76 8.19
C TRP A 469 1.04 17.57 6.67
N ASP A 470 1.49 18.62 5.97
CA ASP A 470 1.44 18.66 4.51
C ASP A 470 2.85 18.52 3.89
N ASP A 471 3.22 17.30 3.48
CA ASP A 471 4.44 17.01 2.70
C ASP A 471 4.20 17.14 1.18
N PRO A 472 4.75 18.16 0.48
CA PRO A 472 4.56 18.37 -0.96
C PRO A 472 5.28 17.37 -1.87
N SER A 473 6.12 16.49 -1.31
CA SER A 473 6.79 15.42 -2.07
C SER A 473 5.97 14.14 -2.18
N ARG A 474 4.82 14.07 -1.48
CA ARG A 474 3.94 12.89 -1.38
C ARG A 474 2.55 13.18 -1.90
N LEU A 475 2.45 13.46 -3.20
CA LEU A 475 1.17 13.65 -3.89
C LEU A 475 1.02 12.52 -4.91
N PRO A 476 -0.08 11.74 -4.89
CA PRO A 476 -0.40 10.85 -5.99
C PRO A 476 -0.43 11.62 -7.31
N ASP A 477 0.06 11.03 -8.40
CA ASP A 477 0.15 11.70 -9.70
C ASP A 477 -1.23 12.19 -10.20
N GLU A 478 -2.30 11.49 -9.83
CA GLU A 478 -3.70 11.86 -10.11
C GLU A 478 -4.20 13.07 -9.31
N LEU A 479 -3.61 13.32 -8.13
CA LEU A 479 -3.80 14.57 -7.39
C LEU A 479 -2.82 15.67 -7.86
N GLY A 480 -1.84 15.29 -8.68
CA GLY A 480 -0.87 16.11 -9.41
C GLY A 480 -1.28 16.39 -10.88
N PRO A 481 -0.41 17.00 -11.72
CA PRO A 481 -0.74 17.24 -13.12
C PRO A 481 -1.03 15.93 -13.87
N PRO A 482 -2.01 15.91 -14.81
CA PRO A 482 -2.00 14.85 -15.81
C PRO A 482 -0.62 14.86 -16.48
N ALA A 483 -0.02 13.69 -16.64
CA ALA A 483 1.17 13.56 -17.49
C ALA A 483 0.86 14.25 -18.83
N PRO A 484 1.82 14.99 -19.44
CA PRO A 484 1.60 15.54 -20.77
C PRO A 484 1.21 14.37 -21.68
N GLY A 485 -0.06 14.35 -22.06
CA GLY A 485 -0.66 13.25 -22.80
C GLY A 485 0.18 12.98 -24.03
N GLY A 486 0.58 11.72 -24.19
CA GLY A 486 1.07 11.22 -25.46
C GLY A 486 0.00 11.53 -26.50
N GLY A 487 0.25 12.56 -27.30
CA GLY A 487 -0.64 12.97 -28.36
C GLY A 487 -0.90 11.78 -29.27
N ILE A 488 -2.16 11.36 -29.30
CA ILE A 488 -2.69 10.62 -30.44
C ILE A 488 -2.69 11.64 -31.58
N ASN A 489 -1.69 11.54 -32.45
CA ASN A 489 -1.72 12.29 -33.71
C ASN A 489 -2.83 11.70 -34.61
N PRO A 490 -3.55 12.56 -35.35
CA PRO A 490 -4.71 12.18 -36.16
C PRO A 490 -4.37 11.20 -37.30
#